data_AF-A0A971H057-F1
#
_entry.id   AF-A0A971H057-F1
#
_cell.length_a   1.000
_cell.length_b   1.000
_cell.length_c   1.000
_cell.angle_alpha   90.00
_cell.angle_beta   90.00
_cell.angle_gamma   90.00
#
_symmetry.space_group_name_H-M   'P 1'
#
loop_
_entity.id
_entity.type
_entity.pdbx_description
1 polymer ?
#
loop_
_entity_poly.entity_id
_entity_poly.type
_entity_poly.pdbx_seq_one_letter_code
_entity_poly.pdbx_strand_id
1 'polypeptide(L)'
;MSKQIKISVRNLVEFILRSGDIDNTFVSSTRALEGTRAYQKVQRSYGEEYTPGVVLRHILNYEDFTIDIEGRADGILIENENIIID
;
A
#
# COMPACT_ATOMS: atom_id res chain seq x y z
N MET A 1 11.25 11.59 26.13
CA MET A 1 11.51 11.28 24.70
C MET A 1 10.42 10.33 24.26
N SER A 2 9.69 10.65 23.20
CA SER A 2 8.71 9.71 22.66
C SER A 2 9.43 8.53 22.00
N LYS A 3 8.91 7.32 22.20
CA LYS A 3 9.42 6.10 21.55
C LYS A 3 8.99 6.13 20.08
N GLN A 4 9.93 6.00 19.16
CA GLN A 4 9.62 5.95 17.73
C GLN A 4 9.27 4.53 17.30
N ILE A 5 8.15 4.38 16.62
CA ILE A 5 7.74 3.14 15.96
C ILE A 5 7.62 3.44 14.47
N LYS A 6 8.39 2.73 13.64
CA LYS A 6 8.24 2.76 12.19
C LYS A 6 7.61 1.45 11.74
N ILE A 7 6.48 1.53 11.05
CA ILE A 7 5.73 0.36 10.60
C ILE A 7 5.16 0.56 9.19
N SER A 8 5.18 -0.48 8.36
CA SER A 8 4.49 -0.42 7.07
C SER A 8 2.98 -0.64 7.25
N VAL A 9 2.17 -0.06 6.38
CA VAL A 9 0.71 -0.35 6.33
C VAL A 9 0.46 -1.85 6.26
N ARG A 10 1.24 -2.57 5.45
CA ARG A 10 1.15 -4.04 5.33
C ARG A 10 1.37 -4.73 6.66
N ASN A 11 2.48 -4.45 7.36
CA ASN A 11 2.79 -5.11 8.63
C ASN A 11 1.75 -4.78 9.70
N LEU A 12 1.23 -3.56 9.70
CA LEU A 12 0.17 -3.15 10.61
C LEU A 12 -1.12 -3.94 10.37
N VAL A 13 -1.57 -4.02 9.13
CA VAL A 13 -2.76 -4.78 8.74
C VAL A 13 -2.57 -6.28 9.01
N GLU A 14 -1.44 -6.85 8.61
CA GLU A 14 -1.09 -8.25 8.87
C GLU A 14 -1.07 -8.56 10.37
N PHE A 15 -0.55 -7.65 11.20
CA PHE A 15 -0.51 -7.81 12.65
C PHE A 15 -1.92 -7.80 13.26
N ILE A 16 -2.75 -6.83 12.88
CA ILE A 16 -4.11 -6.68 13.41
C ILE A 16 -5.01 -7.83 12.94
N LEU A 17 -4.89 -8.25 11.68
CA LEU A 17 -5.71 -9.29 11.07
C LEU A 17 -5.10 -10.69 11.23
N ARG A 18 -4.02 -10.84 12.00
CA ARG A 18 -3.35 -12.14 12.21
C ARG A 18 -4.25 -13.10 12.98
N SER A 19 -5.12 -13.77 12.23
CA SER A 19 -6.16 -14.67 12.71
C SER A 19 -6.37 -15.79 11.67
N GLY A 20 -6.94 -16.92 12.07
CA GLY A 20 -7.21 -18.06 11.20
C GLY A 20 -6.10 -19.13 11.16
N ASP A 21 -6.31 -20.15 10.33
CA ASP A 21 -5.39 -21.27 10.10
C ASP A 21 -4.34 -20.88 9.03
N ILE A 22 -3.09 -21.26 9.26
CA ILE A 22 -2.00 -21.02 8.29
C ILE A 22 -2.24 -21.90 7.07
N ASP A 23 -2.78 -21.33 6.00
CA ASP A 23 -2.90 -21.99 4.70
C ASP A 23 -1.55 -21.96 3.96
N ASN A 24 -0.90 -23.11 3.87
CA ASN A 24 0.38 -23.30 3.17
C ASN A 24 0.18 -23.81 1.72
N THR A 25 -1.02 -23.66 1.16
CA THR A 25 -1.28 -24.08 -0.22
C THR A 25 -0.38 -23.32 -1.19
N PHE A 26 0.40 -24.07 -1.99
CA PHE A 26 1.26 -23.49 -3.00
C PHE A 26 0.42 -22.82 -4.09
N VAL A 27 0.51 -21.49 -4.17
CA VAL A 27 -0.05 -20.70 -5.28
C VAL A 27 1.06 -20.45 -6.29
N SER A 28 0.86 -20.91 -7.54
CA SER A 28 1.80 -20.66 -8.63
C SER A 28 2.07 -19.16 -8.82
N SER A 29 3.34 -18.81 -9.04
CA SER A 29 3.79 -17.44 -9.32
C SER A 29 3.21 -16.86 -10.62
N THR A 30 2.63 -17.69 -11.50
CA THR A 30 1.98 -17.25 -12.74
C THR A 30 0.88 -16.23 -12.48
N ARG A 31 0.05 -16.42 -11.45
CA ARG A 31 -1.05 -15.49 -11.11
C ARG A 31 -0.53 -14.11 -10.73
N ALA A 32 0.54 -14.07 -9.93
CA ALA A 32 1.18 -12.81 -9.54
C ALA A 32 1.77 -12.09 -10.77
N LEU A 33 2.41 -12.83 -11.68
CA LEU A 33 2.97 -12.27 -12.91
C LEU A 33 1.89 -11.70 -13.84
N GLU A 34 0.78 -12.42 -14.02
CA GLU A 34 -0.36 -11.94 -14.81
C GLU A 34 -1.01 -10.71 -14.19
N GLY A 35 -1.17 -10.70 -12.86
CA GLY A 35 -1.64 -9.54 -12.11
C GLY A 35 -0.77 -8.30 -12.37
N THR A 36 0.56 -8.44 -12.25
CA THR A 36 1.50 -7.34 -12.55
C THR A 36 1.38 -6.84 -13.98
N ARG A 37 1.22 -7.74 -14.97
CA ARG A 37 1.07 -7.34 -16.38
C ARG A 37 -0.23 -6.59 -16.64
N ALA A 38 -1.34 -7.08 -16.08
CA ALA A 38 -2.65 -6.42 -16.19
C ALA A 38 -2.59 -5.03 -15.57
N TYR A 39 -2.02 -4.93 -14.38
CA TYR A 39 -1.82 -3.69 -13.66
C TYR A 39 -0.99 -2.68 -14.47
N GLN A 40 0.18 -3.08 -14.97
CA GLN A 40 1.01 -2.24 -15.84
C GLN A 40 0.29 -1.77 -17.11
N LYS A 41 -0.59 -2.60 -17.69
CA LYS A 41 -1.36 -2.22 -18.87
C LYS A 41 -2.37 -1.11 -18.55
N VAL A 42 -3.06 -1.21 -17.41
CA VAL A 42 -4.00 -0.17 -16.93
C VAL A 42 -3.23 1.11 -16.62
N GLN A 43 -2.13 1.02 -15.89
CA GLN A 43 -1.31 2.19 -15.55
C GLN A 43 -0.83 2.98 -16.77
N ARG A 44 -0.42 2.30 -17.85
CA ARG A 44 0.03 2.94 -19.09
C ARG A 44 -1.09 3.63 -19.87
N SER A 45 -2.36 3.33 -19.57
CA SER A 45 -3.49 3.96 -20.23
C SER A 45 -3.87 5.31 -19.62
N TYR A 46 -3.38 5.60 -18.41
CA TYR A 46 -3.61 6.90 -17.79
C TYR A 46 -2.74 8.01 -18.41
N GLY A 47 -3.26 9.24 -18.34
CA GLY A 47 -2.60 10.46 -18.80
C GLY A 47 -1.56 11.00 -17.81
N GLU A 48 -1.13 12.24 -18.05
CA GLU A 48 -0.13 12.94 -17.23
C GLU A 48 -0.63 13.23 -15.80
N GLU A 49 -1.94 13.14 -15.59
CA GLU A 49 -2.62 13.33 -14.31
C GLU A 49 -2.41 12.17 -13.33
N TYR A 50 -1.87 11.04 -13.81
CA TYR A 50 -1.62 9.84 -13.03
C TYR A 50 -0.15 9.71 -12.61
N THR A 51 0.08 9.55 -11.31
CA THR A 51 1.40 9.30 -10.74
C THR A 51 1.48 7.86 -10.23
N PRO A 52 2.29 6.97 -10.85
CA PRO A 52 2.45 5.59 -10.40
C PRO A 52 3.36 5.49 -9.15
N GLY A 53 3.09 4.51 -8.29
CA GLY A 53 4.00 4.07 -7.24
C GLY A 53 4.28 5.11 -6.14
N VAL A 54 3.24 5.85 -5.74
CA VAL A 54 3.38 6.96 -4.79
C VAL A 54 3.62 6.45 -3.37
N VAL A 55 4.70 6.90 -2.74
CA VAL A 55 4.96 6.64 -1.33
C VAL A 55 4.09 7.57 -0.48
N LEU A 56 3.31 6.99 0.42
CA LEU A 56 2.47 7.69 1.38
C LEU A 56 3.00 7.46 2.79
N ARG A 57 3.01 8.53 3.59
CA ARG A 57 3.52 8.50 4.96
C ARG A 57 2.61 9.30 5.87
N HIS A 58 2.31 8.75 7.03
CA HIS A 58 1.53 9.41 8.06
C HIS A 58 2.22 9.23 9.41
N ILE A 59 2.45 10.35 10.10
CA ILE A 59 3.04 10.36 11.43
C ILE A 59 1.97 10.78 12.42
N LEU A 60 1.68 9.93 13.41
CA LEU A 60 0.79 10.25 14.51
C LEU A 60 1.51 10.12 15.86
N ASN A 61 1.06 10.92 16.82
CA ASN A 61 1.50 10.80 18.20
C ASN A 61 0.40 10.12 19.02
N TYR A 62 0.76 9.12 19.80
CA TYR A 62 -0.14 8.38 20.68
C TYR A 62 0.57 8.10 21.99
N GLU A 63 0.08 8.69 23.10
CA GLU A 63 0.72 8.62 24.42
C GLU A 63 2.23 8.96 24.33
N ASP A 64 3.10 8.03 24.76
CA ASP A 64 4.55 8.17 24.72
C ASP A 64 5.17 7.73 23.38
N PHE A 65 4.36 7.46 22.36
CA PHE A 65 4.82 6.95 21.07
C PHE A 65 4.63 7.96 19.93
N THR A 66 5.60 7.97 19.02
CA THR A 66 5.47 8.59 17.71
C THR A 66 5.47 7.45 16.68
N ILE A 67 4.33 7.24 16.03
CA ILE A 67 4.11 6.16 15.08
C ILE A 67 4.22 6.73 13.68
N ASP A 68 5.19 6.22 12.93
CA ASP A 68 5.45 6.54 11.54
C ASP A 68 4.97 5.37 10.67
N ILE A 69 3.84 5.59 9.99
CA ILE A 69 3.20 4.60 9.12
C ILE A 69 3.53 4.95 7.67
N GLU A 70 4.13 4.02 6.94
CA GLU A 70 4.43 4.19 5.52
C GLU A 70 3.82 3.09 4.64
N GLY A 71 3.44 3.46 3.42
CA GLY A 71 2.92 2.55 2.42
C GLY A 71 3.22 3.08 1.02
N ARG A 72 2.95 2.25 0.01
CA ARG A 72 3.02 2.66 -1.39
C ARG A 72 1.65 2.44 -2.00
N ALA A 73 1.03 3.51 -2.47
CA ALA A 73 -0.10 3.44 -3.36
C ALA A 73 0.38 3.00 -4.73
N ASP A 74 -0.48 2.25 -5.39
CA ASP A 74 -0.28 1.70 -6.70
C ASP A 74 -0.25 2.86 -7.72
N GLY A 75 -1.11 3.87 -7.53
CA GLY A 75 -0.95 5.21 -8.09
C GLY A 75 -1.96 6.23 -7.57
N ILE A 76 -1.77 7.48 -7.97
CA ILE A 76 -2.70 8.58 -7.65
C ILE A 76 -3.08 9.29 -8.94
N LEU A 77 -4.38 9.38 -9.20
CA LEU A 77 -4.95 10.16 -10.30
C LEU A 77 -5.63 11.40 -9.73
N ILE A 78 -5.27 12.57 -10.24
CA ILE A 78 -5.91 13.85 -9.87
C ILE A 78 -6.71 14.33 -11.07
N GLU A 79 -8.04 14.25 -10.98
CA GLU A 79 -8.92 14.65 -12.07
C GLU A 79 -9.91 15.71 -11.57
N ASN A 80 -9.79 16.92 -12.11
CA ASN A 80 -10.48 18.11 -11.64
C ASN A 80 -10.17 18.40 -10.16
N GLU A 81 -11.08 18.04 -9.25
CA GLU A 81 -10.95 18.19 -7.79
C GLU A 81 -11.00 16.84 -7.04
N ASN A 82 -11.07 15.73 -7.78
CA ASN A 82 -11.13 14.40 -7.20
C ASN A 82 -9.74 13.77 -7.16
N ILE A 83 -9.42 13.16 -6.02
CA ILE A 83 -8.20 12.36 -5.84
C ILE A 83 -8.63 10.90 -5.80
N ILE A 84 -8.19 10.13 -6.78
CA ILE A 84 -8.38 8.69 -6.85
C ILE A 84 -7.06 8.02 -6.46
N ILE A 85 -7.13 7.09 -5.51
CA ILE A 85 -5.98 6.28 -5.06
C ILE A 85 -6.22 4.86 -5.58
N ASP A 86 -5.29 4.38 -6.41
CA ASP A 86 -5.16 2.97 -6.82
C ASP A 86 -4.19 2.28 -5.86
#